data_AF-A0A2D6X0I4-F1
#
_entry.id   AF-A0A2D6X0I4-F1
#
_cell.length_a   1.000
_cell.length_b   1.000
_cell.length_c   1.000
_cell.angle_alpha   90.00
_cell.angle_beta   90.00
_cell.angle_gamma   90.00
#
_symmetry.space_group_name_H-M   'P 1'
#
loop_
_entity.id
_entity.type
_entity.pdbx_description
1 polymer ?
#
loop_
_entity_poly.entity_id
_entity_poly.type
_entity_poly.pdbx_seq_one_letter_code
_entity_poly.pdbx_strand_id
1 'polypeptide(L)'
;MAAEEILDAAILQLRAKSLETFGIIKDLSKQDAHEGHADKIANAALRLAQLEGGLMTLQQYQSVLLEYAKTPIVEEELPEEEPPEDHVITPEQSPTLRRSLEK
;
A
#
# COMPACT_ATOMS: atom_id res chain seq x y z
N MET A 1 9.95 10.13 14.32
CA MET A 1 8.76 9.52 14.93
C MET A 1 9.02 8.03 15.00
N ALA A 2 9.01 7.45 16.20
CA ALA A 2 9.24 6.01 16.34
C ALA A 2 8.08 5.22 15.73
N ALA A 3 8.33 3.99 15.24
CA ALA A 3 7.29 3.15 14.67
C ALA A 3 6.12 2.89 15.65
N GLU A 4 6.42 2.85 16.95
CA GLU A 4 5.44 2.76 18.03
C GLU A 4 4.49 3.96 18.07
N GLU A 5 5.03 5.18 18.00
CA GLU A 5 4.23 6.41 17.98
C GLU A 5 3.30 6.45 16.76
N ILE A 6 3.76 5.96 15.61
CA ILE A 6 2.96 5.89 14.37
C ILE A 6 1.80 4.90 14.53
N LEU A 7 2.07 3.71 15.09
CA LEU A 7 1.03 2.70 15.32
C LEU A 7 0.01 3.17 16.35
N ASP A 8 0.46 3.79 17.44
CA ASP A 8 -0.42 4.34 18.47
C ASP A 8 -1.29 5.48 17.91
N ALA A 9 -0.73 6.35 17.08
CA ALA A 9 -1.47 7.38 16.38
C ALA A 9 -2.53 6.78 15.44
N ALA A 10 -2.19 5.73 14.69
CA ALA A 10 -3.13 5.03 13.81
C ALA A 10 -4.27 4.38 14.60
N ILE A 11 -3.97 3.72 15.72
CA ILE A 11 -4.96 3.15 16.64
C ILE A 11 -5.90 4.24 17.16
N LEU A 12 -5.36 5.39 17.59
CA LEU A 12 -6.16 6.50 18.09
C LEU A 12 -7.08 7.08 17.01
N GLN A 13 -6.58 7.23 15.77
CA GLN A 13 -7.37 7.69 14.64
C GLN A 13 -8.51 6.73 14.31
N LEU A 14 -8.26 5.42 14.31
CA LEU A 14 -9.31 4.42 14.08
C LEU A 14 -10.39 4.48 15.16
N ARG A 15 -10.00 4.58 16.44
CA ARG A 15 -10.96 4.75 17.54
C ARG A 15 -11.82 6.00 17.38
N ALA A 16 -11.22 7.14 17.06
CA ALA A 16 -11.94 8.38 16.86
C ALA A 16 -12.96 8.26 15.71
N LYS A 17 -12.55 7.70 14.57
CA LYS A 17 -13.42 7.47 13.42
C LYS A 17 -14.54 6.48 13.72
N SER A 18 -14.29 5.43 14.49
CA SER A 18 -15.33 4.49 14.93
C SER A 18 -16.38 5.20 15.78
N LEU A 19 -15.96 6.01 16.75
CA LEU A 19 -16.88 6.78 17.61
C LEU A 19 -17.72 7.77 16.81
N GLU A 20 -17.10 8.50 15.88
CA GLU A 20 -17.81 9.41 14.96
C GLU A 20 -18.85 8.67 14.13
N THR A 21 -18.46 7.54 13.52
CA THR A 21 -19.36 6.73 12.67
C THR A 21 -20.52 6.15 13.49
N PHE A 22 -20.27 5.71 14.72
CA PHE A 22 -21.31 5.25 15.62
C PHE A 22 -22.26 6.39 16.04
N GLY A 23 -21.74 7.60 16.20
CA GLY A 23 -22.53 8.82 16.41
C GLY A 23 -23.56 9.02 15.30
N ILE A 24 -23.15 8.90 14.04
CA ILE A 24 -24.04 9.01 12.87
C ILE A 24 -25.19 7.99 12.94
N ILE A 25 -24.90 6.73 13.29
CA ILE A 25 -25.92 5.68 13.43
C ILE A 25 -26.91 6.04 14.54
N LYS A 26 -26.42 6.53 15.68
CA LYS A 26 -27.28 6.97 16.80
C LYS A 26 -28.18 8.12 16.41
N ASP A 27 -27.64 9.10 15.69
CA ASP A 27 -28.38 10.29 15.29
C ASP A 27 -29.48 9.95 14.28
N LEU A 28 -29.20 9.09 13.30
CA LEU A 28 -30.20 8.60 12.34
C LEU A 28 -31.26 7.72 13.02
N SER A 29 -30.89 6.92 14.01
CA SER A 29 -31.82 6.05 14.75
C SER A 29 -32.80 6.80 15.66
N LYS A 30 -32.55 8.08 15.95
CA LYS A 30 -33.43 8.94 16.76
C LYS A 30 -34.36 9.82 15.94
N GLN A 31 -34.13 9.91 14.64
CA GLN A 31 -34.96 10.70 13.73
C GLN A 31 -36.19 9.90 13.30
N ASP A 32 -37.24 10.61 12.89
CA ASP A 32 -38.37 9.96 12.24
C ASP A 32 -37.89 9.23 10.98
N ALA A 33 -38.51 8.08 10.69
CA ALA A 33 -38.13 7.26 9.56
C ALA A 33 -38.35 8.03 8.25
N HIS A 34 -37.26 8.31 7.54
CA HIS A 34 -37.27 8.92 6.22
C HIS A 34 -36.66 8.01 5.17
N GLU A 35 -37.06 8.21 3.92
CA GLU A 35 -36.52 7.48 2.78
C GLU A 35 -34.99 7.62 2.72
N GLY A 36 -34.29 6.49 2.54
CA GLY A 36 -32.83 6.43 2.54
C GLY A 36 -32.15 6.41 3.92
N HIS A 37 -32.88 6.48 5.06
CA HIS A 37 -32.28 6.30 6.37
C HIS A 37 -31.72 4.88 6.57
N ALA A 38 -32.45 3.87 6.10
CA ALA A 38 -32.00 2.48 6.17
C ALA A 38 -30.66 2.29 5.45
N ASP A 39 -30.50 2.83 4.23
CA ASP A 39 -29.25 2.74 3.47
C ASP A 39 -28.11 3.50 4.15
N LYS A 40 -28.38 4.70 4.68
CA LYS A 40 -27.39 5.48 5.43
C LYS A 40 -26.90 4.74 6.67
N ILE A 41 -27.83 4.15 7.44
CA ILE A 41 -27.50 3.34 8.62
C ILE A 41 -26.69 2.10 8.21
N ALA A 42 -27.10 1.39 7.17
CA ALA A 42 -26.38 0.22 6.68
C ALA A 42 -24.95 0.56 6.24
N ASN A 43 -24.77 1.65 5.48
CA ASN A 43 -23.46 2.13 5.05
C ASN A 43 -22.58 2.55 6.23
N ALA A 44 -23.14 3.28 7.21
CA ALA A 44 -22.43 3.66 8.42
C ALA A 44 -22.04 2.43 9.26
N ALA A 45 -22.91 1.41 9.36
CA ALA A 45 -22.61 0.17 10.07
C ALA A 45 -21.50 -0.64 9.38
N LEU A 46 -21.52 -0.76 8.06
CA LEU A 46 -20.44 -1.39 7.29
C LEU A 46 -19.12 -0.66 7.51
N ARG A 47 -19.15 0.68 7.49
CA ARG A 47 -17.97 1.50 7.74
C ARG A 47 -17.44 1.31 9.16
N LEU A 48 -18.32 1.27 10.16
CA LEU A 48 -17.96 1.03 11.55
C LEU A 48 -17.27 -0.34 11.71
N ALA A 49 -17.85 -1.39 11.12
CA ALA A 49 -17.27 -2.74 11.16
C ALA A 49 -15.87 -2.79 10.53
N GLN A 50 -15.63 -2.06 9.43
CA GLN A 50 -14.30 -1.96 8.82
C GLN A 50 -13.30 -1.25 9.75
N LEU A 51 -13.71 -0.17 10.40
CA LEU A 51 -12.84 0.60 11.30
C LEU A 51 -12.50 -0.20 12.56
N GLU A 52 -13.49 -0.86 13.17
CA GLU A 52 -13.29 -1.73 14.34
C GLU A 52 -12.48 -2.97 14.00
N GLY A 53 -12.72 -3.58 12.84
CA GLY A 53 -11.90 -4.67 12.33
C GLY A 53 -10.44 -4.26 12.13
N GLY A 54 -10.20 -3.12 11.47
CA GLY A 54 -8.86 -2.58 11.28
C GLY A 54 -8.15 -2.25 12.60
N LEU A 55 -8.89 -1.71 13.58
CA LEU A 55 -8.39 -1.47 14.93
C LEU A 55 -7.92 -2.77 15.58
N MET A 56 -8.77 -3.80 15.59
CA MET A 56 -8.45 -5.10 16.16
C MET A 56 -7.23 -5.73 15.45
N THR A 57 -7.17 -5.65 14.12
CA THR A 57 -6.02 -6.13 13.35
C THR A 57 -4.74 -5.42 13.76
N LEU A 58 -4.72 -4.09 13.82
CA LEU A 58 -3.50 -3.36 14.23
C LEU A 58 -3.07 -3.72 15.64
N GLN A 59 -4.00 -3.84 16.59
CA GLN A 59 -3.68 -4.24 17.95
C GLN A 59 -3.14 -5.68 18.02
N GLN A 60 -3.74 -6.60 17.27
CA GLN A 60 -3.33 -8.00 17.22
C GLN A 60 -1.92 -8.18 16.64
N TYR A 61 -1.55 -7.39 15.63
CA TYR A 61 -0.27 -7.49 14.94
C TYR A 61 0.77 -6.44 15.37
N GLN A 62 0.47 -5.64 16.40
CA GLN A 62 1.32 -4.52 16.82
C GLN A 62 2.76 -4.94 17.10
N SER A 63 2.96 -6.01 17.86
CA SER A 63 4.30 -6.51 18.20
C SER A 63 5.11 -6.94 16.97
N VAL A 64 4.47 -7.64 16.03
CA VAL A 64 5.11 -8.10 14.78
C VAL A 64 5.51 -6.91 13.92
N LEU A 65 4.64 -5.90 13.81
CA LEU A 65 4.93 -4.68 13.05
C LEU A 65 6.08 -3.88 13.68
N LEU A 66 6.15 -3.81 15.00
CA LEU A 66 7.24 -3.15 15.72
C LEU A 66 8.58 -3.88 15.57
N GLU A 67 8.56 -5.21 15.51
CA GLU A 67 9.75 -6.00 15.23
C GLU A 67 10.22 -5.79 13.79
N TYR A 68 9.30 -5.85 12.83
CA TYR A 68 9.58 -5.59 11.42
C TYR A 68 10.17 -4.19 11.18
N ALA A 69 9.67 -3.17 11.90
CA ALA A 69 10.18 -1.82 11.79
C ALA A 69 11.64 -1.65 12.25
N LYS A 70 12.21 -2.63 12.96
CA LYS A 70 13.63 -2.66 13.35
C LYS A 70 14.51 -3.29 12.28
N THR A 71 13.93 -3.99 11.30
CA THR A 71 14.68 -4.60 10.21
C THR A 71 15.27 -3.48 9.33
N PRO A 72 16.59 -3.44 9.14
CA PRO A 72 17.20 -2.45 8.26
C PRO A 72 16.71 -2.67 6.83
N ILE A 73 16.37 -1.59 6.15
CA ILE A 73 16.09 -1.63 4.72
C ILE A 73 17.42 -1.91 4.04
N VAL A 74 17.55 -3.09 3.43
CA VAL A 74 18.68 -3.37 2.55
C VAL A 74 18.38 -2.67 1.23
N GLU A 75 19.06 -1.56 0.97
CA GLU A 75 19.14 -1.02 -0.40
C GLU A 75 19.93 -2.04 -1.21
N GLU A 76 19.26 -2.83 -2.04
CA GLU A 76 19.94 -3.57 -3.09
C GLU A 76 20.58 -2.54 -4.03
N GLU A 77 21.90 -2.42 -3.99
CA GLU A 77 22.66 -1.78 -5.05
C GLU A 77 22.33 -2.54 -6.34
N LEU A 78 21.48 -1.94 -7.18
CA LEU A 78 21.27 -2.41 -8.54
C LEU A 78 22.65 -2.55 -9.19
N PRO A 79 23.04 -3.73 -9.71
CA PRO A 79 24.31 -3.86 -10.40
C PRO A 79 24.36 -2.82 -11.50
N GLU A 80 25.43 -2.02 -11.54
CA GLU A 80 25.70 -1.11 -12.65
C GLU A 80 25.61 -1.94 -13.94
N GLU A 81 24.66 -1.60 -14.82
CA GLU A 81 24.60 -2.19 -16.15
C GLU A 81 25.95 -1.90 -16.82
N GLU A 82 26.78 -2.93 -17.00
CA GLU A 82 27.96 -2.81 -17.85
C GLU A 82 27.48 -2.32 -19.22
N PRO A 83 28.08 -1.24 -19.76
CA PRO A 83 27.68 -0.74 -21.07
C PRO A 83 27.84 -1.88 -22.09
N PRO A 84 26.91 -2.04 -23.04
CA PRO A 84 26.96 -3.13 -23.99
C PRO A 84 28.31 -3.13 -24.69
N GLU A 85 29.02 -4.26 -24.66
CA GLU A 85 30.19 -4.46 -25.49
C GLU A 85 29.75 -4.24 -26.94
N ASP A 86 30.23 -3.14 -27.54
CA ASP A 86 30.12 -2.91 -28.98
C ASP A 86 30.86 -4.06 -29.68
N HIS A 87 30.14 -5.13 -30.00
CA HIS A 87 30.61 -6.15 -30.93
C HIS A 87 30.71 -5.49 -32.30
N VAL A 88 31.86 -4.88 -32.57
CA VAL A 88 32.24 -4.43 -33.91
C VAL A 88 32.29 -5.68 -34.79
N ILE A 89 31.22 -5.93 -35.55
CA ILE A 89 31.20 -6.97 -36.57
C ILE A 89 32.29 -6.60 -37.59
N THR A 90 33.40 -7.32 -37.55
CA THR A 90 34.44 -7.15 -38.56
C THR A 90 33.93 -7.71 -39.89
N PRO A 91 34.31 -7.13 -41.05
CA PRO A 91 33.82 -7.55 -42.37
C PRO A 91 34.07 -9.03 -42.70
N GLU A 92 34.94 -9.71 -41.95
CA GLU A 92 35.21 -11.14 -42.10
C GLU A 92 34.08 -12.03 -41.58
N GLN A 93 33.25 -11.53 -40.66
CA GLN A 93 32.18 -12.28 -40.01
C GLN A 93 30.80 -12.05 -40.66
N SER A 94 30.73 -11.18 -41.69
CA SER A 94 29.51 -10.93 -42.46
C SER A 94 29.73 -11.26 -43.94
N PRO A 95 29.20 -12.40 -44.44
CA PRO A 95 29.34 -12.79 -45.85
C PRO A 95 28.71 -11.78 -46.82
N THR A 96 27.77 -10.95 -46.33
CA THR A 96 27.12 -9.89 -47.10
C THR A 96 28.04 -8.67 -47.32
N LEU A 97 28.92 -8.34 -46.36
CA LEU A 97 29.84 -7.21 -46.46
C LEU A 97 31.05 -7.53 -47.36
N ARG A 98 31.55 -8.77 -47.35
CA ARG A 98 32.62 -9.21 -48.26
C ARG A 98 32.29 -8.99 -49.73
N ARG A 99 31.05 -9.31 -50.14
CA ARG A 99 30.60 -9.17 -51.53
C ARG A 99 30.52 -7.71 -52.02
N SER A 100 30.48 -6.76 -51.08
CA SER A 100 30.38 -5.33 -51.37
C SER A 100 31.74 -4.68 -51.65
N LEU A 101 32.83 -5.34 -51.25
CA LEU A 101 34.22 -4.88 -51.43
C LEU A 101 34.89 -5.48 -52.68
N GLU A 102 34.27 -6.49 -53.31
CA GLU A 102 34.77 -7.18 -54.51
C GLU A 102 34.16 -6.65 -55.82
N LYS A 103 33.48 -5.49 -55.80
CA LYS A 103 33.01 -4.77 -56.99
C LYS A 103 33.68 -3.41 -57.09
#